data_AF-A0A0F9LTQ3-F1
#
_entry.id   AF-A0A0F9LTQ3-F1
#
_cell.length_a   1.000
_cell.length_b   1.000
_cell.length_c   1.000
_cell.angle_alpha   90.00
_cell.angle_beta   90.00
_cell.angle_gamma   90.00
#
_symmetry.space_group_name_H-M   'P 1'
#
loop_
_entity.id
_entity.type
_entity.pdbx_description
1 polymer ?
#
loop_
_entity_poly.entity_id
_entity_poly.type
_entity_poly.pdbx_seq_one_letter_code
_entity_poly.pdbx_strand_id
1 'polypeptide(L)' 'MRKFGIIEKALYLCAGASLEGLKQCPESEHRKYGFIGSIILLTSLFAMLSGGYALFYIFHSELYAALFAFLWGMFI' A
#
# COMPACT_ATOMS: atom_id res chain seq x y z
N MET A 1 -26.96 1.47 5.39
CA MET A 1 -25.65 0.78 5.39
C MET A 1 -24.73 1.44 4.39
N ARG A 2 -23.61 2.04 4.83
CA ARG A 2 -22.68 2.75 3.95
C ARG A 2 -21.97 1.75 3.03
N LYS A 3 -21.93 2.03 1.73
CA LYS A 3 -21.18 1.24 0.75
C LYS A 3 -19.81 1.88 0.57
N PHE A 4 -18.75 1.19 0.96
CA PHE A 4 -17.38 1.63 0.68
C PHE A 4 -17.04 1.50 -0.80
N GLY A 5 -16.31 2.49 -1.31
CA GLY A 5 -15.67 2.43 -2.63
C GLY A 5 -14.58 1.36 -2.69
N ILE A 6 -14.14 1.03 -3.90
CA ILE A 6 -13.06 0.05 -4.13
C ILE A 6 -11.73 0.53 -3.52
N ILE A 7 -11.43 1.82 -3.68
CA ILE A 7 -10.22 2.46 -3.16
C ILE A 7 -10.20 2.44 -1.63
N GLU A 8 -11.32 2.81 -1.00
CA GLU A 8 -11.43 2.79 0.47
C GLU A 8 -11.22 1.38 1.04
N LYS A 9 -11.79 0.36 0.40
CA LYS A 9 -11.58 -1.04 0.81
C LYS A 9 -10.12 -1.45 0.69
N ALA A 10 -9.44 -1.08 -0.39
CA ALA A 10 -8.02 -1.36 -0.56
C ALA A 10 -7.17 -0.70 0.55
N LEU A 11 -7.45 0.57 0.87
CA LEU A 11 -6.76 1.29 1.95
C LEU A 11 -7.03 0.66 3.33
N TYR A 12 -8.28 0.26 3.62
CA TYR A 12 -8.60 -0.40 4.88
C TYR A 12 -7.97 -1.79 5.00
N LEU A 13 -7.86 -2.53 3.89
CA LEU A 13 -7.12 -3.79 3.85
C LEU A 13 -5.63 -3.57 4.10
N CYS A 14 -5.02 -2.57 3.46
CA CYS A 14 -3.64 -2.16 3.73
C CYS A 14 -3.42 -1.70 5.18
N ALA A 15 -4.42 -1.08 5.80
CA ALA A 15 -4.38 -0.68 7.20
C ALA A 15 -4.63 -1.84 8.20
N GLY A 16 -4.91 -3.05 7.72
CA GLY A 16 -5.24 -4.21 8.56
C GLY A 16 -6.60 -4.10 9.27
N ALA A 17 -7.51 -3.24 8.78
CA ALA A 17 -8.79 -2.97 9.42
C ALA A 17 -9.89 -3.92 8.92
N SER A 18 -10.73 -4.41 9.85
CA SER A 18 -11.93 -5.18 9.48
C SER A 18 -13.00 -4.28 8.88
N LEU A 19 -13.39 -4.55 7.63
CA LEU A 19 -14.43 -3.80 6.91
C LEU A 19 -15.80 -3.87 7.60
N GLU A 20 -16.10 -4.95 8.32
CA GLU A 20 -17.39 -5.12 9.01
C GLU A 20 -17.45 -4.32 10.30
N GLY A 21 -16.37 -4.33 11.09
CA GLY A 21 -16.25 -3.48 12.27
C GLY A 21 -16.27 -2.01 11.91
N LEU A 22 -15.51 -1.63 10.87
CA LEU A 22 -15.40 -0.23 10.47
C LEU A 22 -16.74 0.35 9.99
N LYS A 23 -17.64 -0.45 9.37
CA LYS A 23 -18.99 0.02 8.97
C LYS A 23 -19.84 0.52 10.13
N GLN A 24 -19.60 0.04 11.34
CA GLN A 24 -20.34 0.41 12.55
C GLN A 24 -19.69 1.60 13.29
N CYS A 25 -18.45 1.95 12.93
CA CYS A 25 -17.70 3.05 13.52
C CYS A 25 -18.10 4.42 12.95
N PRO A 26 -17.87 5.51 13.72
CA PRO A 26 -18.03 6.87 13.24
C PRO A 26 -17.05 7.24 12.12
N GLU A 27 -17.41 8.27 11.36
CA GLU A 27 -16.63 8.83 10.23
C GLU A 27 -15.17 9.17 10.58
N SER A 28 -14.90 9.53 11.84
CA SER A 28 -13.55 9.84 12.31
C SER A 28 -12.60 8.65 12.18
N GLU A 29 -13.06 7.44 12.49
CA GLU A 29 -12.26 6.22 12.36
C GLU A 29 -12.01 5.89 10.89
N HIS A 30 -13.00 6.14 10.01
CA HIS A 30 -12.85 5.87 8.57
C HIS A 30 -11.73 6.70 7.96
N ARG A 31 -11.65 7.99 8.34
CA ARG A 31 -10.57 8.88 7.90
C ARG A 31 -9.23 8.44 8.48
N LYS A 32 -9.19 8.04 9.75
CA LYS A 32 -7.98 7.56 10.42
C LYS A 32 -7.40 6.31 9.74
N TYR A 33 -8.20 5.25 9.57
CA TYR A 33 -7.73 4.03 8.88
C TYR A 33 -7.44 4.28 7.39
N GLY A 34 -8.16 5.20 6.76
CA GLY A 34 -7.87 5.63 5.39
C GLY A 34 -6.49 6.28 5.26
N PHE A 35 -6.12 7.15 6.21
CA PHE A 35 -4.78 7.75 6.27
C PHE A 35 -3.68 6.72 6.56
N ILE A 36 -3.90 5.81 7.51
CA ILE A 36 -2.94 4.74 7.83
C ILE A 36 -2.68 3.88 6.59
N GLY A 37 -3.75 3.41 5.92
CA GLY A 37 -3.61 2.63 4.69
C GLY A 37 -2.90 3.38 3.57
N SER A 38 -3.14 4.70 3.47
CA SER A 38 -2.52 5.54 2.45
C SER A 38 -1.01 5.69 2.67
N ILE A 39 -0.56 5.84 3.92
CA ILE A 39 0.87 6.01 4.21
C ILE A 39 1.63 4.70 3.99
N ILE A 40 1.06 3.55 4.34
CA ILE A 40 1.65 2.24 4.09
C ILE A 40 1.82 2.01 2.59
N LEU A 41 0.77 2.26 1.80
CA LEU A 41 0.81 2.14 0.33
C LEU A 41 1.84 3.09 -0.29
N LEU A 42 1.95 4.30 0.24
CA LEU A 42 2.94 5.27 -0.23
C LEU A 42 4.37 4.84 0.12
N THR A 43 4.59 4.28 1.30
CA THR A 43 5.88 3.74 1.73
C THR A 43 6.30 2.54 0.87
N SER A 44 5.41 1.58 0.61
CA SER A 44 5.73 0.45 -0.25
C SER A 44 6.04 0.91 -1.67
N LEU A 45 5.26 1.84 -2.24
CA LEU A 45 5.52 2.41 -3.57
C LEU A 45 6.90 3.08 -3.65
N PHE A 46 7.26 3.93 -2.69
CA PHE A 46 8.58 4.55 -2.69
C PHE A 46 9.71 3.54 -2.45
N ALA A 47 9.48 2.50 -1.66
CA ALA A 47 10.44 1.42 -1.46
C ALA A 47 10.66 0.64 -2.77
N MET A 48 9.61 0.34 -3.54
CA MET A 48 9.72 -0.28 -4.86
C MET A 48 10.57 0.57 -5.80
N LEU A 49 10.29 1.88 -5.87
CA LEU A 49 11.01 2.80 -6.76
C LEU A 49 12.47 2.94 -6.37
N SER A 50 12.74 3.10 -5.07
CA SER A 50 14.12 3.23 -4.54
C SER A 50 14.93 1.95 -4.74
N GLY A 51 14.38 0.80 -4.36
CA GLY A 51 15.05 -0.50 -4.50
C GLY A 51 15.24 -0.91 -5.96
N GLY A 52 14.22 -0.70 -6.79
CA GLY A 52 14.29 -0.96 -8.24
C GLY A 52 15.36 -0.11 -8.93
N TYR A 53 15.41 1.19 -8.64
CA TYR A 53 16.42 2.09 -9.20
C TYR A 53 17.84 1.72 -8.77
N ALA A 54 18.03 1.32 -7.51
CA ALA A 54 19.34 0.85 -7.02
C ALA A 54 19.83 -0.40 -7.77
N LEU A 55 18.97 -1.40 -7.98
CA LEU A 55 19.35 -2.60 -8.73
C LEU A 55 19.54 -2.34 -10.22
N PHE A 56 18.75 -1.44 -10.81
CA PHE A 56 18.99 -1.02 -12.18
C PHE A 56 20.40 -0.45 -12.35
N TYR A 57 20.87 0.37 -11.41
CA TYR A 57 22.22 0.95 -11.48
C TYR A 57 23.33 -0.10 -11.32
N ILE A 58 23.13 -1.12 -10.47
CA ILE A 58 24.13 -2.18 -10.22
C ILE A 58 24.23 -3.14 -11.41
N PHE A 59 23.08 -3.58 -11.94
CA PHE A 59 23.03 -4.68 -12.93
C PHE A 59 22.76 -4.22 -14.36
N HIS A 60 22.39 -2.95 -14.57
CA HIS A 60 22.00 -2.39 -15.88
C HIS A 60 20.95 -3.23 -16.60
N SER A 61 20.07 -3.89 -15.84
CA SER A 61 19.08 -4.83 -16.34
C SER A 61 17.71 -4.50 -15.79
N GLU A 62 16.79 -4.19 -16.70
CA GLU A 62 15.41 -3.84 -16.39
C GLU A 62 14.67 -5.00 -15.71
N LEU A 63 14.98 -6.25 -16.08
CA LEU A 63 14.35 -7.44 -15.52
C LEU A 63 14.66 -7.60 -14.02
N TYR A 64 15.94 -7.51 -13.64
CA TYR A 64 16.33 -7.64 -12.23
C TYR A 64 15.81 -6.46 -11.39
N ALA A 65 15.81 -5.25 -11.95
CA ALA A 65 15.26 -4.07 -11.31
C ALA A 65 13.76 -4.23 -11.03
N ALA A 66 12.97 -4.68 -12.02
CA ALA A 66 11.53 -4.85 -11.87
C ALA A 66 11.17 -5.97 -10.89
N LEU A 67 11.86 -7.12 -10.95
CA LEU A 67 11.65 -8.24 -10.03
C LEU A 67 11.93 -7.84 -8.59
N PHE A 68 13.05 -7.16 -8.34
CA PHE A 68 13.40 -6.72 -7.00
C PHE A 68 12.48 -5.61 -6.50
N ALA A 69 12.14 -4.62 -7.34
CA ALA A 69 11.17 -3.59 -6.99
C ALA A 69 9.86 -4.23 -6.52
N PHE A 70 9.31 -5.17 -7.28
CA PHE A 70 8.05 -5.83 -6.94
C PHE A 70 8.14 -6.66 -5.65
N LEU A 71 9.20 -7.48 -5.52
CA LEU A 71 9.42 -8.30 -4.33
C LEU A 71 9.63 -7.45 -3.07
N TRP A 72 10.36 -6.35 -3.19
CA TRP A 72 10.59 -5.42 -2.09
C TRP A 72 9.33 -4.65 -1.72
N GLY A 73 8.52 -4.27 -2.71
CA GLY A 73 7.20 -3.66 -2.48
C GLY A 73 6.20 -4.59 -1.81
N MET A 74 6.23 -5.89 -2.12
CA MET A 74 5.40 -6.90 -1.45
C MET A 74 5.86 -7.23 -0.04
N PHE A 75 7.15 -7.02 0.25
CA PHE A 75 7.72 -7.25 1.57
C PHE A 75 7.28 -6.18 2.59
N ILE A 76 7.03 -4.96 2.11
CA ILE A 76 6.52 -3.81 2.88
C ILE A 76 4.99 -3.85 2.96
#